data_AF-A0A182QLT4-F1
#
_entry.id   AF-A0A182QLT4-F1
#
_cell.length_a   1.000
_cell.length_b   1.000
_cell.length_c   1.000
_cell.angle_alpha   90.00
_cell.angle_beta   90.00
_cell.angle_gamma   90.00
#
_symmetry.space_group_name_H-M   'P 1'
#
loop_
_entity.id
_entity.type
_entity.pdbx_description
1 polymer ?
#
loop_
_entity_poly.entity_id
_entity_poly.type
_entity_poly.pdbx_seq_one_letter_code
_entity_poly.pdbx_strand_id
1 'polypeptide(L)'
;MFLPSPPLSPPPVDARTGRSCDKRYSKPPPPPPPPPLVVTNTMKQFVLIAVALVGLTSAQFPNGRTLDAPNPALCASRIVHERAPDGKGYFFSWRDPTLRGVEKDWLDARNFCRQRCMDSVSVETSPENEWIKQRIVEGRQKYIWTSGRLCDFKGCDRPDLQPTNVNGWFWTAELQKLAPTTVRNQNDWSENGGIGKPQPDNRELIQGGAPENCLAILNNFYDDGVHWHDVACHHVKPWVCEENDALLKYVKYSNPNLRI
;
A
#
# COMPACT_ATOMS: atom_id res chain seq x y z
N MET A 1 8.28 18.73 -45.23
CA MET A 1 7.15 18.28 -46.06
C MET A 1 6.17 17.57 -45.17
N PHE A 2 5.07 18.24 -44.78
CA PHE A 2 4.02 17.65 -43.96
C PHE A 2 3.00 16.98 -44.88
N LEU A 3 2.77 15.68 -44.69
CA LEU A 3 1.67 14.96 -45.34
C LEU A 3 0.35 15.35 -44.66
N PRO A 4 -0.75 15.54 -45.40
CA PRO A 4 -2.04 15.87 -44.80
C PRO A 4 -2.67 14.63 -44.13
N SER A 5 -3.27 14.85 -42.96
CA SER A 5 -4.07 13.84 -42.25
C SER A 5 -5.32 13.44 -43.05
N PRO A 6 -5.78 12.18 -42.94
CA PRO A 6 -7.00 11.74 -43.60
C PRO A 6 -8.25 12.35 -42.91
N PRO A 7 -9.38 12.48 -43.64
CA PRO A 7 -10.61 13.04 -43.08
C PRO A 7 -11.26 12.09 -42.06
N LEU A 8 -11.81 12.69 -40.99
CA LEU A 8 -12.57 12.01 -39.95
C LEU A 8 -13.86 11.39 -40.51
N SER A 9 -14.11 10.14 -40.13
CA SER A 9 -15.34 9.41 -40.45
C SER A 9 -16.56 10.04 -39.76
N PRO A 10 -17.75 10.06 -40.38
CA PRO A 10 -18.96 10.59 -39.78
C PRO A 10 -19.48 9.69 -38.64
N PRO A 11 -20.23 10.25 -37.67
CA PRO A 11 -20.79 9.49 -36.55
C PRO A 11 -21.89 8.51 -37.02
N PRO A 12 -22.15 7.44 -36.25
CA PRO A 12 -23.15 6.44 -36.61
C PRO A 12 -24.57 7.04 -36.58
N VAL A 13 -25.34 6.77 -37.63
CA VAL A 13 -26.75 7.15 -37.77
C VAL A 13 -27.61 5.90 -37.54
N ASP A 14 -28.69 6.04 -36.77
CA ASP A 14 -29.66 4.96 -36.56
C ASP A 14 -30.39 4.64 -37.88
N ALA A 15 -30.18 3.42 -38.38
CA ALA A 15 -30.61 2.93 -39.68
C ALA A 15 -32.14 2.74 -39.84
N ARG A 16 -32.95 3.08 -38.81
CA ARG A 16 -34.42 3.01 -38.91
C ARG A 16 -35.14 4.34 -39.08
N THR A 17 -34.52 5.49 -38.78
CA THR A 17 -35.28 6.77 -38.77
C THR A 17 -34.57 7.99 -39.36
N GLY A 18 -33.27 7.91 -39.68
CA GLY A 18 -32.57 8.93 -40.48
C GLY A 18 -32.53 10.35 -39.88
N ARG A 19 -32.63 10.52 -38.54
CA ARG A 19 -32.51 11.83 -37.87
C ARG A 19 -31.43 11.87 -36.80
N SER A 20 -30.81 13.05 -36.66
CA SER A 20 -29.79 13.38 -35.66
C SER A 20 -30.38 13.44 -34.24
N CYS A 21 -29.72 12.80 -33.27
CA CYS A 21 -30.12 12.77 -31.86
C CYS A 21 -29.61 14.02 -31.11
N ASP A 22 -30.36 15.13 -31.16
CA ASP A 22 -30.21 16.24 -30.23
C ASP A 22 -30.93 15.92 -28.90
N LYS A 23 -30.19 15.52 -27.86
CA LYS A 23 -30.73 15.38 -26.50
C LYS A 23 -30.67 16.74 -25.78
N ARG A 24 -31.74 17.53 -25.86
CA ARG A 24 -31.99 18.59 -24.87
C ARG A 24 -32.39 17.93 -23.55
N TYR A 25 -31.54 18.05 -22.53
CA TYR A 25 -31.83 17.64 -21.16
C TYR A 25 -32.65 18.75 -20.48
N SER A 26 -33.94 18.52 -20.26
CA SER A 26 -34.76 19.31 -19.34
C SER A 26 -34.42 18.91 -17.90
N LYS A 27 -34.03 19.88 -17.07
CA LYS A 27 -33.68 19.69 -15.66
C LYS A 27 -34.94 19.37 -14.85
N PRO A 28 -34.96 18.35 -13.97
CA PRO A 28 -36.11 18.10 -13.10
C PRO A 28 -36.23 19.17 -11.99
N PRO A 29 -37.45 19.45 -11.49
CA PRO A 29 -37.68 20.45 -10.45
C PRO A 29 -37.12 20.00 -9.08
N PRO A 30 -36.74 20.93 -8.20
CA PRO A 30 -36.20 20.61 -6.89
C PRO A 30 -37.28 20.06 -5.94
N PRO A 31 -36.89 19.20 -4.97
CA PRO A 31 -37.82 18.67 -3.97
C PRO A 31 -38.28 19.77 -2.98
N PRO A 32 -39.46 19.60 -2.35
CA PRO A 32 -39.96 20.56 -1.36
C PRO A 32 -39.12 20.56 -0.07
N PRO A 33 -39.09 21.69 0.66
CA PRO A 33 -38.34 21.79 1.91
C PRO A 33 -38.98 20.93 3.02
N PRO A 34 -38.17 20.40 3.95
CA PRO A 34 -38.69 19.65 5.09
C PRO A 34 -39.46 20.57 6.07
N PRO A 35 -40.44 20.03 6.82
CA PRO A 35 -41.17 20.80 7.82
C PRO A 35 -40.26 21.25 8.98
N PRO A 36 -40.56 22.38 9.64
CA PRO A 36 -39.77 22.87 10.75
C PRO A 36 -39.85 21.92 11.96
N LEU A 37 -38.68 21.63 12.54
CA LEU A 37 -38.54 20.89 13.79
C LEU A 37 -39.14 21.71 14.94
N VAL A 38 -40.26 21.23 15.49
CA VAL A 38 -40.82 21.74 16.75
C VAL A 38 -39.94 21.23 17.88
N VAL A 39 -39.06 22.08 18.39
CA VAL A 39 -38.30 21.80 19.62
C VAL A 39 -39.21 22.16 20.80
N THR A 40 -39.81 21.14 21.41
CA THR A 40 -40.45 21.32 22.73
C THR A 40 -39.35 21.45 23.78
N ASN A 41 -39.32 22.62 24.40
CA ASN A 41 -38.37 22.97 25.44
C ASN A 41 -38.83 22.35 26.75
N THR A 42 -38.20 21.28 27.22
CA THR A 42 -38.40 20.83 28.61
C THR A 42 -37.16 20.10 29.15
N MET A 43 -36.51 20.81 30.07
CA MET A 43 -36.05 20.30 31.35
C MET A 43 -34.66 19.62 31.45
N LYS A 44 -33.71 20.47 31.90
CA LYS A 44 -32.74 20.26 33.00
C LYS A 44 -31.74 19.10 32.90
N GLN A 45 -30.49 19.51 32.66
CA GLN A 45 -29.26 19.10 33.37
C GLN A 45 -29.15 17.63 33.80
N PHE A 46 -28.46 16.85 32.97
CA PHE A 46 -27.53 15.83 33.44
C PHE A 46 -26.17 16.10 32.80
N VAL A 47 -25.27 16.65 33.61
CA VAL A 47 -23.83 16.63 33.32
C VAL A 47 -23.39 15.18 33.51
N LEU A 48 -23.23 14.45 32.42
CA LEU A 48 -22.51 13.20 32.39
C LEU A 48 -21.40 13.33 31.35
N ILE A 49 -20.18 13.23 31.87
CA ILE A 49 -18.91 13.35 31.19
C ILE A 49 -18.90 12.39 30.00
N ALA A 50 -19.01 12.91 28.78
CA ALA A 50 -18.65 12.18 27.58
C ALA A 50 -17.13 12.12 27.53
N VAL A 51 -16.54 11.13 28.21
CA VAL A 51 -15.16 10.73 27.94
C VAL A 51 -15.13 10.34 26.47
N ALA A 52 -14.34 11.09 25.70
CA ALA A 52 -14.06 10.79 24.31
C ALA A 52 -13.49 9.37 24.21
N LEU A 53 -14.33 8.42 23.83
CA LEU A 53 -13.89 7.14 23.28
C LEU A 53 -13.31 7.43 21.90
N VAL A 54 -12.08 7.93 21.87
CA VAL A 54 -11.21 7.72 20.72
C VAL A 54 -10.92 6.23 20.74
N GLY A 55 -11.75 5.46 20.04
CA GLY A 55 -11.48 4.06 19.76
C GLY A 55 -10.19 3.99 18.95
N LEU A 56 -9.06 3.77 19.63
CA LEU A 56 -7.86 3.25 19.01
C LEU A 56 -8.20 1.84 18.52
N THR A 57 -8.76 1.73 17.33
CA THR A 57 -8.74 0.47 16.59
C THR A 57 -7.29 0.26 16.16
N SER A 58 -6.47 -0.19 17.10
CA SER A 58 -5.16 -0.74 16.80
C SER A 58 -5.43 -2.04 16.06
N ALA A 59 -4.96 -2.14 14.82
CA ALA A 59 -4.82 -3.43 14.17
C ALA A 59 -3.77 -4.20 15.00
N GLN A 60 -4.24 -5.00 15.96
CA GLN A 60 -3.38 -5.80 16.81
C GLN A 60 -2.86 -6.98 15.97
N PHE A 61 -1.54 -7.11 15.91
CA PHE A 61 -0.93 -8.34 15.42
C PHE A 61 -1.15 -9.44 16.47
N PRO A 62 -1.15 -10.74 16.10
CA PRO A 62 -1.48 -11.85 17.01
C PRO A 62 -0.71 -11.87 18.33
N ASN A 63 0.46 -11.23 18.38
CA ASN A 63 1.35 -11.17 19.55
C ASN A 63 1.20 -9.87 20.36
N GLY A 64 0.13 -9.09 20.17
CA GLY A 64 -0.09 -7.81 20.86
C GLY A 64 0.81 -6.66 20.39
N ARG A 65 1.70 -6.92 19.42
CA ARG A 65 2.50 -5.89 18.75
C ARG A 65 1.59 -4.99 17.91
N THR A 66 1.98 -3.74 17.73
CA THR A 66 1.22 -2.73 16.99
C THR A 66 2.11 -1.98 16.01
N LEU A 67 1.47 -1.36 15.03
CA LEU A 67 2.14 -0.45 14.11
C LEU A 67 2.44 0.88 14.81
N ASP A 68 3.70 1.32 14.76
CA ASP A 68 4.17 2.51 15.47
C ASP A 68 3.74 3.81 14.79
N ALA A 69 3.55 4.85 15.61
CA ALA A 69 3.38 6.23 15.15
C ALA A 69 4.75 6.85 14.77
N PRO A 70 4.77 7.88 13.90
CA PRO A 70 6.00 8.58 13.58
C PRO A 70 6.56 9.32 14.79
N ASN A 71 7.89 9.33 14.93
CA ASN A 71 8.58 10.06 15.99
C ASN A 71 9.15 11.36 15.39
N PRO A 72 8.68 12.55 15.82
CA PRO A 72 9.08 13.81 15.21
C PRO A 72 10.61 14.04 15.18
N ALA A 73 11.33 13.67 16.24
CA ALA A 73 12.78 13.83 16.28
C ALA A 73 13.49 12.93 15.27
N LEU A 74 13.04 11.68 15.12
CA LEU A 74 13.58 10.73 14.13
C LEU A 74 13.17 11.09 12.71
N CYS A 75 11.99 11.68 12.49
CA CYS A 75 11.58 12.21 11.19
C CYS A 75 12.47 13.35 10.71
N ALA A 76 12.81 14.30 11.60
CA ALA A 76 13.67 15.43 11.27
C ALA A 76 15.13 15.04 11.02
N SER A 77 15.58 13.94 11.63
CA SER A 77 16.94 13.40 11.48
C SER A 77 17.01 12.15 10.58
N ARG A 78 15.94 11.86 9.82
CA ARG A 78 15.87 10.67 8.97
C ARG A 78 16.99 10.68 7.92
N ILE A 79 17.54 9.51 7.66
CA ILE A 79 18.53 9.32 6.60
C ILE A 79 17.81 8.99 5.31
N VAL A 80 18.12 9.73 4.25
CA VAL A 80 17.74 9.41 2.87
C VAL A 80 19.02 9.08 2.13
N HIS A 81 19.21 7.82 1.76
CA HIS A 81 20.40 7.39 1.03
C HIS A 81 20.34 7.78 -0.45
N GLU A 82 19.14 7.73 -1.02
CA GLU A 82 18.94 7.97 -2.45
C GLU A 82 17.53 8.53 -2.67
N ARG A 83 17.35 9.32 -3.72
CA ARG A 83 16.02 9.69 -4.21
C ARG A 83 15.76 8.96 -5.52
N ALA A 84 14.61 8.31 -5.62
CA ALA A 84 14.23 7.66 -6.87
C ALA A 84 13.73 8.71 -7.89
N PRO A 85 13.52 8.34 -9.16
CA PRO A 85 13.07 9.28 -10.20
C PRO A 85 11.72 9.95 -9.92
N ASP A 86 10.89 9.36 -9.06
CA ASP A 86 9.64 9.93 -8.55
C ASP A 86 9.84 11.08 -7.54
N GLY A 87 11.09 11.31 -7.11
CA GLY A 87 11.47 12.32 -6.12
C GLY A 87 11.40 11.86 -4.66
N LYS A 88 10.81 10.69 -4.37
CA LYS A 88 10.70 10.14 -3.02
C LYS A 88 12.08 9.69 -2.52
N GLY A 89 12.34 9.91 -1.23
CA GLY A 89 13.57 9.48 -0.57
C GLY A 89 13.48 8.03 -0.10
N TYR A 90 14.58 7.30 -0.26
CA TYR A 90 14.70 5.90 0.12
C TYR A 90 15.84 5.69 1.11
N PHE A 91 15.60 4.79 2.05
CA PHE A 91 16.56 4.29 3.01
C PHE A 91 16.74 2.79 2.80
N PHE A 92 17.98 2.32 2.91
CA PHE A 92 18.35 0.94 2.64
C PHE A 92 19.11 0.45 3.87
N SER A 93 18.57 -0.52 4.62
CA SER A 93 19.13 -0.91 5.92
C SER A 93 20.60 -1.37 5.81
N TRP A 94 20.97 -2.00 4.71
CA TRP A 94 22.35 -2.46 4.46
C TRP A 94 23.34 -1.36 4.09
N ARG A 95 22.87 -0.17 3.73
CA ARG A 95 23.73 0.99 3.44
C ARG A 95 24.04 1.82 4.69
N ASP A 96 23.23 1.69 5.74
CA ASP A 96 23.49 2.33 7.02
C ASP A 96 24.59 1.55 7.78
N PRO A 97 25.73 2.18 8.14
CA PRO A 97 26.81 1.52 8.85
C PRO A 97 26.38 0.91 10.19
N THR A 98 25.38 1.48 10.86
CA THR A 98 24.90 1.04 12.18
C THR A 98 23.97 -0.18 12.09
N LEU A 99 23.47 -0.50 10.88
CA LEU A 99 22.50 -1.58 10.65
C LEU A 99 23.04 -2.67 9.70
N ARG A 100 24.34 -2.67 9.43
CA ARG A 100 24.96 -3.68 8.57
C ARG A 100 24.76 -5.08 9.16
N GLY A 101 24.10 -5.95 8.41
CA GLY A 101 23.78 -7.32 8.83
C GLY A 101 22.61 -7.44 9.80
N VAL A 102 21.95 -6.33 10.14
CA VAL A 102 20.73 -6.35 10.96
C VAL A 102 19.55 -6.73 10.06
N GLU A 103 18.80 -7.72 10.52
CA GLU A 103 17.56 -8.17 9.90
C GLU A 103 16.41 -8.01 10.89
N LYS A 104 15.20 -7.75 10.39
CA LYS A 104 13.98 -7.55 11.19
C LYS A 104 12.84 -8.35 10.60
N ASP A 105 11.91 -8.76 11.47
CA ASP A 105 10.63 -9.25 10.99
C ASP A 105 9.84 -8.14 10.29
N TRP A 106 8.77 -8.51 9.57
CA TRP A 106 8.05 -7.57 8.73
C TRP A 106 7.52 -6.35 9.50
N LEU A 107 6.97 -6.56 10.69
CA LEU A 107 6.39 -5.47 11.49
C LEU A 107 7.49 -4.56 12.08
N ASP A 108 8.59 -5.13 12.56
CA ASP A 108 9.70 -4.33 13.10
C ASP A 108 10.39 -3.51 12.01
N ALA A 109 10.51 -4.06 10.79
CA ALA A 109 11.00 -3.32 9.63
C ALA A 109 10.10 -2.12 9.32
N ARG A 110 8.77 -2.33 9.30
CA ARG A 110 7.80 -1.24 9.11
C ARG A 110 7.86 -0.20 10.21
N ASN A 111 7.88 -0.61 11.48
CA ASN A 111 7.94 0.30 12.61
C ASN A 111 9.22 1.16 12.58
N PHE A 112 10.36 0.58 12.21
CA PHE A 112 11.59 1.34 12.02
C PHE A 112 11.43 2.48 11.01
N CYS A 113 10.80 2.20 9.86
CA CYS A 113 10.56 3.19 8.81
C CYS A 113 9.56 4.26 9.27
N ARG A 114 8.44 3.84 9.86
CA ARG A 114 7.35 4.71 10.32
C ARG A 114 7.79 5.73 11.34
N GLN A 115 8.61 5.33 12.30
CA GLN A 115 9.21 6.24 13.27
C GLN A 115 10.00 7.40 12.60
N ARG A 116 10.47 7.23 11.36
CA ARG A 116 11.26 8.20 10.59
C ARG A 116 10.45 8.93 9.52
N CYS A 117 9.11 8.92 9.58
CA CYS A 117 8.23 9.49 8.55
C CYS A 117 8.48 8.91 7.15
N MET A 118 8.97 7.68 7.12
CA MET A 118 9.00 6.81 5.98
C MET A 118 8.01 5.67 6.26
N ASP A 119 7.81 4.74 5.36
CA ASP A 119 7.26 3.43 5.68
C ASP A 119 8.09 2.39 4.90
N SER A 120 7.84 1.10 5.09
CA SER A 120 8.44 0.10 4.20
C SER A 120 8.05 0.38 2.76
N VAL A 121 8.95 0.13 1.81
CA VAL A 121 8.72 0.44 0.38
C VAL A 121 7.46 -0.22 -0.18
N SER A 122 6.69 0.54 -0.97
CA SER A 122 5.58 0.04 -1.77
C SER A 122 5.94 0.13 -3.23
N VAL A 123 6.06 -1.01 -3.92
CA VAL A 123 6.50 -1.01 -5.31
C VAL A 123 5.30 -0.83 -6.24
N GLU A 124 4.96 0.42 -6.52
CA GLU A 124 3.70 0.80 -7.17
C GLU A 124 3.79 0.76 -8.69
N THR A 125 5.00 0.91 -9.24
CA THR A 125 5.23 1.01 -10.69
C THR A 125 6.32 0.07 -11.18
N SER A 126 6.25 -0.33 -12.46
CA SER A 126 7.30 -1.15 -13.07
C SER A 126 8.68 -0.48 -13.06
N PRO A 127 8.84 0.83 -13.39
CA PRO A 127 10.14 1.50 -13.28
C PRO A 127 10.71 1.50 -11.86
N GLU A 128 9.87 1.68 -10.84
CA GLU A 128 10.28 1.62 -9.44
C GLU A 128 10.69 0.19 -9.04
N ASN A 129 9.96 -0.82 -9.49
CA ASN A 129 10.28 -2.23 -9.26
C ASN A 129 11.69 -2.56 -9.78
N GLU A 130 11.95 -2.22 -11.04
CA GLU A 130 13.27 -2.47 -11.64
C GLU A 130 14.37 -1.65 -10.96
N TRP A 131 14.07 -0.42 -10.55
CA TRP A 131 15.01 0.41 -9.79
C TRP A 131 15.37 -0.21 -8.44
N ILE A 132 14.37 -0.69 -7.67
CA ILE A 132 14.60 -1.38 -6.39
C ILE A 132 15.39 -2.67 -6.61
N LYS A 133 15.05 -3.49 -7.60
CA LYS A 133 15.79 -4.72 -7.94
C LYS A 133 17.27 -4.46 -8.18
N GLN A 134 17.61 -3.42 -8.93
CA GLN A 134 19.00 -3.03 -9.16
C GLN A 134 19.73 -2.76 -7.84
N ARG A 135 19.11 -2.02 -6.90
CA ARG A 135 19.74 -1.71 -5.59
C ARG A 135 19.89 -2.96 -4.72
N ILE A 136 18.97 -3.92 -4.81
CA ILE A 136 19.07 -5.22 -4.13
C ILE A 136 20.28 -6.00 -4.67
N VAL A 137 20.43 -6.08 -5.99
CA VAL A 137 21.53 -6.78 -6.66
C VAL A 137 22.88 -6.12 -6.38
N GLU A 138 22.99 -4.80 -6.55
CA GLU A 138 24.19 -4.01 -6.24
C GLU A 138 24.58 -4.13 -4.77
N GLY A 139 23.58 -4.10 -3.89
CA GLY A 139 23.74 -4.30 -2.45
C GLY A 139 24.08 -5.72 -2.05
N ARG A 140 24.06 -6.70 -2.98
CA ARG A 140 24.23 -8.14 -2.73
C ARG A 140 23.27 -8.67 -1.66
N GLN A 141 22.07 -8.10 -1.60
CA GLN A 141 21.05 -8.53 -0.66
C GLN A 141 20.34 -9.74 -1.24
N LYS A 142 20.20 -10.81 -0.44
CA LYS A 142 19.49 -12.04 -0.84
C LYS A 142 17.99 -11.83 -0.94
N TYR A 143 17.47 -10.90 -0.15
CA TYR A 143 16.05 -10.60 -0.05
C TYR A 143 15.87 -9.31 0.73
N ILE A 144 14.71 -8.66 0.57
CA ILE A 144 14.30 -7.52 1.39
C ILE A 144 12.82 -7.61 1.73
N TRP A 145 12.42 -6.99 2.85
CA TRP A 145 11.01 -6.71 3.14
C TRP A 145 10.50 -5.50 2.37
N THR A 146 9.24 -5.60 1.92
CA THR A 146 8.41 -4.49 1.38
C THR A 146 7.20 -4.24 2.29
N SER A 147 6.32 -3.32 1.92
CA SER A 147 5.05 -3.05 2.61
C SER A 147 3.92 -4.02 2.27
N GLY A 148 4.18 -5.00 1.40
CA GLY A 148 3.13 -5.89 0.90
C GLY A 148 2.62 -6.82 2.00
N ARG A 149 1.30 -6.86 2.17
CA ARG A 149 0.63 -7.69 3.18
C ARG A 149 -0.70 -8.20 2.65
N LEU A 150 -0.98 -9.47 2.89
CA LEU A 150 -2.28 -10.07 2.64
C LEU A 150 -3.31 -9.55 3.66
N CYS A 151 -4.55 -9.32 3.25
CA CYS A 151 -5.64 -8.96 4.15
C CYS A 151 -6.17 -10.24 4.82
N ASP A 152 -5.58 -10.65 5.93
CA ASP A 152 -5.94 -11.84 6.74
C ASP A 152 -6.48 -11.48 8.14
N PHE A 153 -6.85 -10.22 8.34
CA PHE A 153 -7.33 -9.70 9.61
C PHE A 153 -8.87 -9.56 9.62
N LYS A 154 -9.44 -9.33 10.80
CA LYS A 154 -10.88 -9.06 10.96
C LYS A 154 -11.29 -7.87 10.08
N GLY A 155 -12.30 -8.08 9.23
CA GLY A 155 -12.78 -7.09 8.27
C GLY A 155 -12.32 -7.32 6.83
N CYS A 156 -11.47 -8.34 6.59
CA CYS A 156 -11.04 -8.75 5.25
C CYS A 156 -12.02 -9.73 4.56
N ASP A 157 -13.11 -10.13 5.22
CA ASP A 157 -14.16 -11.03 4.67
C ASP A 157 -15.05 -10.36 3.61
N ARG A 158 -14.55 -9.32 2.94
CA ARG A 158 -15.30 -8.58 1.92
C ARG A 158 -15.31 -9.36 0.60
N PRO A 159 -16.43 -9.38 -0.15
CA PRO A 159 -16.52 -10.10 -1.42
C PRO A 159 -15.46 -9.69 -2.47
N ASP A 160 -15.06 -8.42 -2.49
CA ASP A 160 -14.07 -7.90 -3.44
C ASP A 160 -12.64 -8.38 -3.16
N LEU A 161 -12.38 -8.93 -1.97
CA LEU A 161 -11.09 -9.46 -1.55
C LEU A 161 -11.00 -10.98 -1.73
N GLN A 162 -12.07 -11.64 -2.19
CA GLN A 162 -12.11 -13.09 -2.31
C GLN A 162 -11.81 -13.56 -3.74
N PRO A 163 -11.04 -14.66 -3.93
CA PRO A 163 -10.31 -15.37 -2.89
C PRO A 163 -9.11 -14.54 -2.38
N THR A 164 -8.86 -14.59 -1.06
CA THR A 164 -7.90 -13.69 -0.39
C THR A 164 -6.49 -13.78 -0.97
N ASN A 165 -5.99 -14.98 -1.29
CA ASN A 165 -4.66 -15.13 -1.88
C ASN A 165 -4.52 -14.53 -3.29
N VAL A 166 -5.63 -14.22 -3.98
CA VAL A 166 -5.63 -13.57 -5.30
C VAL A 166 -5.92 -12.09 -5.19
N ASN A 167 -6.97 -11.71 -4.46
CA ASN A 167 -7.52 -10.36 -4.47
C ASN A 167 -7.21 -9.56 -3.19
N GLY A 168 -6.56 -10.17 -2.20
CA GLY A 168 -6.40 -9.62 -0.86
C GLY A 168 -5.06 -8.95 -0.57
N TRP A 169 -4.18 -8.73 -1.56
CA TRP A 169 -2.86 -8.15 -1.32
C TRP A 169 -2.88 -6.62 -1.38
N PHE A 170 -2.12 -5.98 -0.48
CA PHE A 170 -2.03 -4.52 -0.38
C PHE A 170 -0.60 -4.05 -0.16
N TRP A 171 -0.26 -2.91 -0.78
CA TRP A 171 0.82 -2.05 -0.33
C TRP A 171 0.33 -1.27 0.87
N THR A 172 0.64 -1.76 2.07
CA THR A 172 0.02 -1.25 3.31
C THR A 172 0.59 0.07 3.80
N ALA A 173 1.69 0.56 3.22
CA ALA A 173 2.17 1.92 3.47
C ALA A 173 1.31 2.96 2.76
N GLU A 174 0.88 2.67 1.53
CA GLU A 174 0.07 3.58 0.69
C GLU A 174 -1.43 3.26 0.73
N LEU A 175 -1.82 2.21 1.45
CA LEU A 175 -3.20 1.69 1.50
C LEU A 175 -3.76 1.31 0.12
N GLN A 176 -2.87 0.90 -0.78
CA GLN A 176 -3.21 0.57 -2.16
C GLN A 176 -3.39 -0.94 -2.33
N LYS A 177 -4.52 -1.33 -2.93
CA LYS A 177 -4.77 -2.73 -3.32
C LYS A 177 -3.89 -3.10 -4.52
N LEU A 178 -3.23 -4.26 -4.46
CA LEU A 178 -2.52 -4.79 -5.62
C LEU A 178 -3.52 -5.35 -6.65
N ALA A 179 -3.08 -5.37 -7.91
CA ALA A 179 -3.78 -6.13 -8.93
C ALA A 179 -3.91 -7.61 -8.51
N PRO A 180 -4.95 -8.33 -8.97
CA PRO A 180 -5.08 -9.75 -8.68
C PRO A 180 -3.78 -10.49 -9.02
N THR A 181 -3.36 -11.42 -8.17
CA THR A 181 -2.08 -12.13 -8.35
C THR A 181 -2.01 -12.86 -9.69
N THR A 182 -3.15 -13.28 -10.22
CA THR A 182 -3.30 -13.92 -11.54
C THR A 182 -3.07 -12.98 -12.73
N VAL A 183 -3.03 -11.66 -12.55
CA VAL A 183 -2.82 -10.66 -13.62
C VAL A 183 -1.33 -10.34 -13.73
N ARG A 184 -0.56 -11.30 -14.26
CA ARG A 184 0.92 -11.30 -14.29
C ARG A 184 1.57 -10.15 -15.05
N ASN A 185 0.84 -9.45 -15.91
CA ASN A 185 1.33 -8.26 -16.59
C ASN A 185 1.22 -6.97 -15.77
N GLN A 186 0.66 -7.03 -14.55
CA GLN A 186 0.50 -5.90 -13.63
C GLN A 186 1.19 -6.13 -12.28
N ASN A 187 1.93 -7.22 -12.14
CA ASN A 187 2.65 -7.58 -10.93
C ASN A 187 3.96 -8.28 -11.29
N ASP A 188 4.79 -8.52 -10.28
CA ASP A 188 6.10 -9.14 -10.44
C ASP A 188 6.26 -10.34 -9.48
N TRP A 189 5.15 -11.00 -9.18
CA TRP A 189 5.15 -12.30 -8.50
C TRP A 189 5.93 -13.31 -9.32
N SER A 190 6.84 -14.05 -8.68
CA SER A 190 7.62 -15.08 -9.37
C SER A 190 6.71 -16.16 -9.96
N GLU A 191 7.08 -16.66 -11.14
CA GLU A 191 6.44 -17.83 -11.75
C GLU A 191 6.95 -19.16 -11.14
N ASN A 192 7.90 -19.08 -10.21
CA ASN A 192 8.50 -20.22 -9.52
C ASN A 192 8.67 -19.96 -8.01
N GLY A 193 9.11 -20.98 -7.28
CA GLY A 193 9.32 -20.89 -5.84
C GLY A 193 9.85 -22.18 -5.24
N GLY A 194 9.89 -22.27 -3.91
CA GLY A 194 10.50 -23.39 -3.19
C GLY A 194 9.87 -24.76 -3.41
N ILE A 195 8.67 -24.83 -4.01
CA ILE A 195 7.97 -26.06 -4.41
C ILE A 195 7.66 -26.13 -5.91
N GLY A 196 8.32 -25.32 -6.73
CA GLY A 196 8.11 -25.34 -8.18
C GLY A 196 6.79 -24.71 -8.63
N LYS A 197 6.21 -23.81 -7.81
CA LYS A 197 4.90 -23.19 -8.07
C LYS A 197 5.01 -21.66 -8.20
N PRO A 198 4.14 -21.03 -9.01
CA PRO A 198 4.04 -19.58 -9.05
C PRO A 198 3.59 -18.98 -7.72
N GLN A 199 4.14 -17.81 -7.39
CA GLN A 199 3.82 -17.06 -6.19
C GLN A 199 2.53 -16.24 -6.35
N PRO A 200 1.81 -15.93 -5.26
CA PRO A 200 2.03 -16.42 -3.91
C PRO A 200 1.56 -17.87 -3.75
N ASP A 201 2.39 -18.74 -3.19
CA ASP A 201 2.13 -20.19 -3.12
C ASP A 201 1.79 -20.71 -1.72
N ASN A 202 2.00 -19.90 -0.69
CA ASN A 202 1.79 -20.21 0.72
C ASN A 202 2.40 -21.57 1.12
N ARG A 203 3.57 -21.88 0.56
CA ARG A 203 4.34 -23.10 0.76
C ARG A 203 4.54 -23.43 2.23
N GLU A 204 4.94 -22.46 3.06
CA GLU A 204 5.25 -22.75 4.46
C GLU A 204 4.02 -23.33 5.20
N LEU A 205 2.82 -22.79 4.96
CA LEU A 205 1.58 -23.33 5.52
C LEU A 205 1.30 -24.76 5.02
N ILE A 206 1.50 -25.01 3.73
CA ILE A 206 1.30 -26.35 3.12
C ILE A 206 2.23 -27.38 3.77
N GLN A 207 3.42 -26.94 4.20
CA GLN A 207 4.41 -27.78 4.87
C GLN A 207 4.23 -27.86 6.39
N GLY A 208 3.14 -27.30 6.93
CA GLY A 208 2.80 -27.34 8.35
C GLY A 208 3.37 -26.20 9.20
N GLY A 209 3.93 -25.17 8.56
CA GLY A 209 4.44 -23.95 9.21
C GLY A 209 3.44 -22.78 9.18
N ALA A 210 3.96 -21.56 9.28
CA ALA A 210 3.14 -20.36 9.34
C ALA A 210 2.63 -19.92 7.95
N PRO A 211 1.49 -19.22 7.86
CA PRO A 211 1.02 -18.66 6.61
C PRO A 211 1.93 -17.53 6.10
N GLU A 212 2.19 -17.55 4.80
CA GLU A 212 3.04 -16.60 4.09
C GLU A 212 2.26 -15.36 3.69
N ASN A 213 1.95 -14.53 4.68
CA ASN A 213 1.03 -13.41 4.48
C ASN A 213 1.73 -12.07 4.23
N CYS A 214 3.06 -12.05 4.11
CA CYS A 214 3.87 -10.85 3.86
C CYS A 214 4.63 -10.96 2.54
N LEU A 215 4.81 -9.83 1.83
CA LEU A 215 5.52 -9.79 0.55
C LEU A 215 6.99 -9.43 0.78
N ALA A 216 7.89 -10.23 0.22
CA ALA A 216 9.30 -9.92 0.11
C ALA A 216 9.73 -9.87 -1.37
N ILE A 217 10.80 -9.15 -1.66
CA ILE A 217 11.51 -9.31 -2.94
C ILE A 217 12.70 -10.22 -2.66
N LEU A 218 12.78 -11.36 -3.36
CA LEU A 218 13.90 -12.28 -3.25
C LEU A 218 14.82 -12.10 -4.46
N ASN A 219 16.13 -12.19 -4.23
CA ASN A 219 17.15 -12.02 -5.26
C ASN A 219 17.72 -13.38 -5.65
N ASN A 220 17.15 -13.96 -6.71
CA ASN A 220 17.51 -15.25 -7.29
C ASN A 220 17.60 -16.38 -6.26
N PHE A 221 16.71 -16.35 -5.26
CA PHE A 221 16.77 -17.30 -4.14
C PHE A 221 16.33 -18.70 -4.57
N TYR A 222 15.42 -18.81 -5.55
CA TYR A 222 14.94 -20.07 -6.12
C TYR A 222 15.35 -20.25 -7.59
N ASP A 223 16.45 -19.59 -8.01
CA ASP A 223 16.93 -19.59 -9.40
C ASP A 223 15.90 -19.10 -10.42
N ASP A 224 15.14 -18.09 -10.02
CA ASP A 224 13.99 -17.55 -10.74
C ASP A 224 14.11 -16.07 -11.09
N GLY A 225 15.25 -15.44 -10.78
CA GLY A 225 15.47 -14.00 -10.96
C GLY A 225 15.15 -13.20 -9.70
N VAL A 226 14.95 -11.89 -9.84
CA VAL A 226 14.59 -11.02 -8.71
C VAL A 226 13.11 -10.71 -8.81
N HIS A 227 12.30 -11.27 -7.91
CA HIS A 227 10.83 -11.23 -8.00
C HIS A 227 10.17 -11.17 -6.63
N TRP A 228 8.86 -10.93 -6.62
CA TRP A 228 8.03 -10.94 -5.41
C TRP A 228 7.69 -12.36 -4.99
N HIS A 229 7.82 -12.62 -3.69
CA HIS A 229 7.43 -13.86 -3.04
C HIS A 229 6.62 -13.56 -1.80
N ASP A 230 5.66 -14.43 -1.51
CA ASP A 230 5.03 -14.46 -0.21
C ASP A 230 5.94 -15.19 0.78
N VAL A 231 6.05 -14.65 1.98
CA VAL A 231 6.91 -15.17 3.04
C VAL A 231 6.20 -15.01 4.37
N ALA A 232 6.39 -15.95 5.29
CA ALA A 232 5.84 -15.83 6.63
C ALA A 232 6.42 -14.60 7.34
N CYS A 233 5.53 -13.77 7.89
CA CYS A 233 5.86 -12.43 8.37
C CYS A 233 6.88 -12.39 9.53
N HIS A 234 7.12 -13.52 10.19
CA HIS A 234 8.05 -13.64 11.31
C HIS A 234 9.51 -13.83 10.87
N HIS A 235 9.76 -14.18 9.60
CA HIS A 235 11.11 -14.27 9.07
C HIS A 235 11.81 -12.91 9.13
N VAL A 236 13.12 -12.92 9.37
CA VAL A 236 13.90 -11.68 9.44
C VAL A 236 14.57 -11.40 8.11
N LYS A 237 14.54 -10.13 7.68
CA LYS A 237 15.19 -9.66 6.44
C LYS A 237 15.77 -8.26 6.61
N PRO A 238 16.72 -7.84 5.76
CA PRO A 238 16.99 -6.43 5.50
C PRO A 238 15.71 -5.77 4.95
N TRP A 239 15.64 -4.45 5.03
CA TRP A 239 14.44 -3.72 4.63
C TRP A 239 14.79 -2.42 3.93
N VAL A 240 13.83 -1.94 3.14
CA VAL A 240 13.89 -0.65 2.46
C VAL A 240 12.77 0.22 3.02
N CYS A 241 13.10 1.45 3.40
CA CYS A 241 12.09 2.46 3.69
C CYS A 241 11.96 3.43 2.52
N GLU A 242 10.77 3.98 2.37
CA GLU A 242 10.37 4.97 1.37
C GLU A 242 9.67 6.13 2.09
N GLU A 243 9.98 7.38 1.73
CA GLU A 243 9.30 8.55 2.29
C GLU A 243 7.79 8.47 2.10
N ASN A 244 7.04 8.65 3.19
CA ASN A 244 5.58 8.57 3.15
C ASN A 244 4.96 9.94 3.41
N ASP A 245 4.27 10.47 2.41
CA ASP A 245 3.70 11.81 2.44
C ASP A 245 2.65 11.98 3.55
N ALA A 246 1.87 10.95 3.85
CA ALA A 246 0.86 11.01 4.91
C ALA A 246 1.52 11.17 6.29
N LEU A 247 2.60 10.43 6.56
CA LEU A 247 3.35 10.53 7.81
C LEU A 247 4.09 11.86 7.92
N LEU A 248 4.75 12.30 6.83
CA LEU A 248 5.41 13.61 6.78
C LEU A 248 4.40 14.74 7.04
N LYS A 249 3.24 14.71 6.38
CA LYS A 249 2.18 15.71 6.56
C LYS A 249 1.63 15.69 7.99
N TYR A 250 1.41 14.51 8.56
CA TYR A 250 0.94 14.37 9.94
C TYR A 250 1.94 14.99 10.94
N VAL A 251 3.24 14.73 10.79
CA VAL A 251 4.27 15.29 11.69
C VAL A 251 4.42 16.80 11.49
N LYS A 252 4.42 17.29 10.24
CA LYS A 252 4.43 18.74 9.97
C LYS A 252 3.25 19.47 10.61
N TYR A 253 2.06 18.89 10.52
CA TYR A 253 0.85 19.46 11.11
C TYR A 253 0.89 19.49 12.64
N SER A 254 1.34 18.40 13.27
CA SER A 254 1.42 18.29 14.72
C SER A 254 2.63 18.99 15.35
N ASN A 255 3.65 19.30 14.55
CA ASN A 255 4.91 19.94 14.99
C ASN A 255 5.31 21.07 14.02
N PRO A 256 4.57 22.19 13.98
CA PRO A 256 4.74 23.22 12.94
C PRO A 256 6.11 23.92 12.94
N ASN A 257 6.83 23.88 14.06
CA ASN A 257 8.17 24.46 14.18
C ASN A 257 9.30 23.48 13.79
N LEU A 258 8.96 22.21 13.56
CA LEU A 258 9.92 21.17 13.20
C LEU A 258 10.24 21.26 11.71
N ARG A 259 11.54 21.29 11.37
CA ARG A 259 12.01 21.30 9.98
C ARG A 259 12.16 19.86 9.48
N ILE A 260 11.30 19.43 8.54
CA ILE A 260 11.30 18.07 7.96
C ILE A 260 11.05 18.05 6.44
#